data_AF-A0A4V0YKQ8-F1
#
_entry.id   AF-A0A4V0YKQ8-F1
#
_cell.length_a   1.000
_cell.length_b   1.000
_cell.length_c   1.000
_cell.angle_alpha   90.00
_cell.angle_beta   90.00
_cell.angle_gamma   90.00
#
_symmetry.space_group_name_H-M   'P 1'
#
loop_
_entity.id
_entity.type
_entity.pdbx_description
1 polymer ?
#
loop_
_entity_poly.entity_id
_entity_poly.type
_entity_poly.pdbx_seq_one_letter_code
_entity_poly.pdbx_strand_id
1 'polypeptide(L)'
;MRYEQISSLEEYVSQVEKRLLDPERRVSVSFPPNPTKTWDGNALARVNLSILESVAGSANLYAIFTGACGEAEHSLRYFGKTTKKLARQRIRNHLFRKSEQTGSKLAQVVAHACGGGTVEIAWVEVHPESLRNYLEEELIIRHPEADWNRENRAKINASFEAPCLALGDTDN
;
A
#
# COMPACT_ATOMS: atom_id res chain seq x y z
N MET A 1 12.65 9.34 25.42
CA MET A 1 13.42 10.38 24.68
C MET A 1 12.49 11.02 23.67
N ARG A 2 12.48 12.34 23.50
CA ARG A 2 11.71 13.02 22.45
C ARG A 2 12.64 13.32 21.29
N TYR A 3 12.20 13.06 20.05
CA TYR A 3 12.96 13.43 18.87
C TYR A 3 12.79 14.92 18.61
N GLU A 4 13.89 15.68 18.59
CA GLU A 4 13.86 17.15 18.59
C GLU A 4 13.42 17.75 17.25
N GLN A 5 13.50 17.00 16.15
CA GLN A 5 13.17 17.46 14.80
C GLN A 5 11.89 16.80 14.26
N ILE A 6 10.91 16.51 15.12
CA ILE A 6 9.67 15.83 14.68
C ILE A 6 8.94 16.58 13.58
N SER A 7 8.92 17.91 13.62
CA SER A 7 8.25 18.73 12.61
C SER A 7 8.84 18.57 11.20
N SER A 8 10.16 18.32 11.08
CA SER A 8 10.76 18.08 9.76
C SER A 8 10.38 16.70 9.21
N LEU A 9 10.20 15.71 10.09
CA LEU A 9 9.66 14.40 9.70
C LEU A 9 8.20 14.49 9.28
N GLU A 10 7.37 15.23 10.01
CA GLU A 10 5.96 15.44 9.68
C GLU A 10 5.79 16.17 8.34
N GLU A 11 6.62 17.17 8.08
CA GLU A 11 6.66 17.86 6.80
C GLU A 11 7.05 16.89 5.67
N TYR A 12 8.06 16.04 5.90
CA TYR A 12 8.47 15.04 4.93
C TYR A 12 7.37 14.01 4.64
N VAL A 13 6.63 13.57 5.67
CA VAL A 13 5.43 12.72 5.49
C VAL A 13 4.43 13.41 4.57
N SER A 14 4.12 14.68 4.80
CA SER A 14 3.17 15.44 3.97
C SER A 14 3.65 15.60 2.51
N GLN A 15 4.96 15.75 2.27
CA GLN A 15 5.51 15.78 0.91
C GLN A 15 5.36 14.43 0.20
N VAL A 16 5.61 13.33 0.91
CA VAL A 16 5.45 11.96 0.41
C VAL A 16 3.98 11.65 0.12
N GLU A 17 3.10 12.02 1.05
CA GLU A 17 1.63 11.91 0.93
C GLU A 17 1.14 12.62 -0.33
N LYS A 18 1.49 13.90 -0.49
CA LYS A 18 1.12 14.69 -1.69
C LYS A 18 1.54 13.98 -2.97
N ARG A 19 2.76 13.42 -3.01
CA ARG A 19 3.29 12.72 -4.18
C ARG A 19 2.61 11.38 -4.46
N LEU A 20 2.15 10.67 -3.44
CA LEU A 20 1.45 9.38 -3.59
C LEU A 20 -0.01 9.55 -3.97
N LEU A 21 -0.64 10.62 -3.47
CA LEU A 21 -2.07 10.87 -3.68
C LEU A 21 -2.37 11.70 -4.94
N ASP A 22 -1.36 12.30 -5.56
CA ASP A 22 -1.44 13.03 -6.81
C ASP A 22 -2.05 12.17 -7.94
N PRO A 23 -3.25 12.53 -8.46
CA PRO A 23 -3.89 11.82 -9.56
C PRO A 23 -3.04 11.72 -10.83
N GLU A 24 -2.20 12.73 -11.12
CA GLU A 24 -1.38 12.74 -12.34
C GLU A 24 -0.26 11.68 -12.32
N ARG A 25 0.03 11.14 -11.15
CA ARG A 25 1.07 10.13 -10.93
C ARG A 25 0.51 8.71 -10.86
N ARG A 26 -0.81 8.57 -10.94
CA ARG A 26 -1.48 7.27 -10.89
C ARG A 26 -1.34 6.58 -12.25
N VAL A 27 -1.12 5.28 -12.19
CA VAL A 27 -1.03 4.42 -13.37
C VAL A 27 -2.12 3.37 -13.29
N SER A 28 -3.00 3.37 -14.27
CA SER A 28 -4.11 2.42 -14.35
C SER A 28 -3.61 1.02 -14.69
N VAL A 29 -4.10 0.04 -13.94
CA VAL A 29 -3.77 -1.37 -14.10
C VAL A 29 -4.80 -2.01 -15.02
N SER A 30 -4.32 -2.68 -16.06
CA SER A 30 -5.18 -3.32 -17.06
C SER A 30 -5.68 -4.68 -16.59
N PHE A 31 -6.99 -4.86 -16.57
CA PHE A 31 -7.68 -6.14 -16.38
C PHE A 31 -8.55 -6.45 -17.61
N PRO A 32 -8.79 -7.74 -17.91
CA PRO A 32 -9.67 -8.11 -19.00
C PRO A 32 -11.10 -7.63 -18.72
N PRO A 33 -11.83 -7.17 -19.74
CA PRO A 33 -13.18 -6.62 -19.58
C PRO A 33 -14.23 -7.66 -19.18
N ASN A 34 -13.91 -8.96 -19.32
CA ASN A 34 -14.84 -10.05 -19.04
C ASN A 34 -14.40 -10.83 -17.79
N PRO A 35 -15.15 -10.73 -16.68
CA PRO A 35 -14.87 -11.43 -15.42
C PRO A 35 -15.13 -12.95 -15.48
N THR A 36 -15.63 -13.46 -16.61
CA THR A 36 -15.94 -14.88 -16.82
C THR A 36 -14.72 -15.76 -17.07
N LYS A 37 -13.52 -15.18 -17.24
CA LYS A 37 -12.27 -15.94 -17.33
C LYS A 37 -11.68 -16.20 -15.95
N THR A 38 -11.12 -17.39 -15.78
CA THR A 38 -10.29 -17.73 -14.61
C THR A 38 -9.15 -16.72 -14.47
N TRP A 39 -8.85 -16.32 -13.22
CA TRP A 39 -7.83 -15.32 -12.94
C TRP A 39 -6.42 -15.84 -13.27
N ASP A 40 -5.96 -15.58 -14.49
CA ASP A 40 -4.59 -15.90 -14.92
C ASP A 40 -3.64 -14.75 -14.53
N GLY A 41 -3.11 -14.83 -13.31
CA GLY A 41 -2.14 -13.86 -12.79
C GLY A 41 -0.88 -13.73 -13.63
N ASN A 42 -0.46 -14.76 -14.37
CA ASN A 42 0.73 -14.67 -15.22
C ASN A 42 0.41 -13.90 -16.51
N ALA A 43 -0.75 -14.14 -17.12
CA ALA A 43 -1.20 -13.35 -18.28
C ALA A 43 -1.40 -11.88 -17.90
N LEU A 44 -2.03 -11.60 -16.77
CA LEU A 44 -2.22 -10.24 -16.27
C LEU A 44 -0.89 -9.53 -16.01
N ALA A 45 0.08 -10.22 -15.41
CA ALA A 45 1.41 -9.66 -15.20
C ALA A 45 2.14 -9.37 -16.51
N ARG A 46 1.92 -10.17 -17.58
CA ARG A 46 2.48 -9.89 -18.91
C ARG A 46 1.87 -8.65 -19.55
N VAL A 47 0.55 -8.50 -19.47
CA VAL A 47 -0.16 -7.32 -20.00
C VAL A 47 0.30 -6.03 -19.29
N ASN A 48 0.59 -6.13 -17.99
CA ASN A 48 1.02 -5.00 -17.17
C ASN A 48 2.55 -4.95 -16.97
N LEU A 49 3.33 -5.53 -17.89
CA LEU A 49 4.78 -5.64 -17.72
C LEU A 49 5.46 -4.27 -17.61
N SER A 50 5.02 -3.27 -18.39
CA SER A 50 5.57 -1.91 -18.34
C SER A 50 5.44 -1.28 -16.95
N ILE A 51 4.31 -1.48 -16.27
CA ILE A 51 4.08 -1.03 -14.90
C ILE A 51 5.01 -1.77 -13.92
N LEU A 52 5.16 -3.08 -14.10
CA LEU A 52 6.04 -3.90 -13.25
C LEU A 52 7.52 -3.53 -13.42
N GLU A 53 7.92 -3.13 -14.62
CA GLU A 53 9.26 -2.63 -14.92
C GLU A 53 9.47 -1.22 -14.37
N SER A 54 8.50 -0.32 -14.49
CA SER A 54 8.61 1.05 -13.98
C SER A 54 8.70 1.12 -12.45
N VAL A 55 8.17 0.12 -11.74
CA VAL A 55 8.25 -0.04 -10.28
C VAL A 55 9.58 -0.67 -9.83
N ALA A 56 10.26 -1.41 -10.70
CA ALA A 56 11.43 -2.18 -10.32
C ALA A 56 12.60 -1.26 -9.94
N GLY A 57 13.06 -1.36 -8.68
CA GLY A 57 14.17 -0.54 -8.17
C GLY A 57 13.81 0.92 -7.83
N SER A 58 12.61 1.38 -8.16
CA SER A 58 12.14 2.77 -8.01
C SER A 58 11.03 2.95 -6.98
N ALA A 59 10.51 1.87 -6.41
CA ALA A 59 9.44 1.92 -5.41
C ALA A 59 9.86 1.25 -4.10
N ASN A 60 9.66 1.95 -2.98
CA ASN A 60 9.69 1.35 -1.65
C ASN A 60 8.49 1.75 -0.78
N LEU A 61 7.62 2.61 -1.30
CA LEU A 61 6.32 2.96 -0.77
C LEU A 61 5.34 3.16 -1.93
N TYR A 62 4.11 2.65 -1.81
CA TYR A 62 3.11 2.69 -2.87
C TYR A 62 1.69 2.78 -2.30
N ALA A 63 0.77 3.23 -3.15
CA ALA A 63 -0.65 3.30 -2.90
C ALA A 63 -1.44 2.53 -3.97
N ILE A 64 -2.57 1.96 -3.58
CA ILE A 64 -3.55 1.33 -4.48
C ILE A 64 -4.88 2.08 -4.34
N PHE A 65 -5.46 2.40 -5.49
CA PHE A 65 -6.73 3.09 -5.62
C PHE A 65 -7.70 2.25 -6.43
N THR A 66 -9.00 2.41 -6.17
CA THR A 66 -10.04 1.74 -6.94
C THR A 66 -11.17 2.68 -7.30
N GLY A 67 -11.68 2.57 -8.53
CA GLY A 67 -12.83 3.31 -9.04
C GLY A 67 -13.97 2.36 -9.36
N ALA A 68 -15.22 2.77 -9.15
CA ALA A 68 -16.36 1.96 -9.55
C ALA A 68 -16.49 1.90 -11.08
N CYS A 69 -17.28 0.96 -11.58
CA CYS A 69 -17.51 0.82 -13.02
C CYS A 69 -18.12 2.12 -13.59
N GLY A 70 -17.43 2.76 -14.53
CA GLY A 70 -17.89 3.99 -15.18
C GLY A 70 -17.66 5.28 -14.38
N GLU A 71 -17.02 5.21 -13.21
CA GLU A 71 -16.65 6.40 -12.44
C GLU A 71 -15.23 6.86 -12.79
N ALA A 72 -15.03 8.18 -12.86
CA ALA A 72 -13.71 8.77 -13.06
C ALA A 72 -12.91 8.84 -11.74
N GLU A 73 -13.61 8.94 -10.61
CA GLU A 73 -12.98 9.08 -9.31
C GLU A 73 -12.52 7.74 -8.75
N HIS A 74 -11.32 7.75 -8.16
CA HIS A 74 -10.72 6.59 -7.54
C HIS A 74 -10.46 6.86 -6.07
N SER A 75 -10.99 6.00 -5.21
CA SER A 75 -10.77 6.06 -3.76
C SER A 75 -9.47 5.35 -3.38
N LEU A 76 -8.73 5.93 -2.45
CA LEU A 76 -7.59 5.29 -1.82
C LEU A 76 -8.05 4.03 -1.07
N ARG A 77 -7.36 2.91 -1.27
CA ARG A 77 -7.66 1.64 -0.59
C ARG A 77 -6.53 1.14 0.28
N TYR A 78 -5.29 1.32 -0.17
CA TYR A 78 -4.14 0.70 0.47
C TYR A 78 -2.87 1.53 0.35
N PHE A 79 -2.12 1.65 1.44
CA PHE A 79 -0.70 1.96 1.44
C PHE A 79 0.11 0.71 1.73
N GLY A 80 1.21 0.54 1.01
CA GLY A 80 2.14 -0.55 1.27
C GLY A 80 3.60 -0.13 1.14
N LYS A 81 4.45 -0.77 1.93
CA LYS A 81 5.90 -0.68 1.82
C LYS A 81 6.54 -1.95 1.28
N THR A 82 7.73 -1.79 0.71
CA THR A 82 8.56 -2.91 0.25
C THR A 82 10.02 -2.52 0.19
N THR A 83 10.92 -3.49 0.07
CA THR A 83 12.30 -3.15 -0.28
C THR A 83 12.40 -2.86 -1.78
N LYS A 84 13.27 -1.95 -2.20
CA LYS A 84 13.45 -1.58 -3.62
C LYS A 84 13.73 -2.80 -4.49
N LYS A 85 14.54 -3.74 -3.99
CA LYS A 85 14.87 -5.01 -4.66
C LYS A 85 13.64 -5.89 -4.91
N LEU A 86 12.62 -5.81 -4.04
CA LEU A 86 11.43 -6.65 -4.09
C LEU A 86 10.20 -5.92 -4.63
N ALA A 87 10.32 -4.65 -5.02
CA ALA A 87 9.21 -3.81 -5.42
C ALA A 87 8.32 -4.43 -6.49
N ARG A 88 8.92 -4.82 -7.62
CA ARG A 88 8.23 -5.53 -8.70
C ARG A 88 7.49 -6.77 -8.21
N GLN A 89 8.16 -7.59 -7.38
CA GLN A 89 7.57 -8.82 -6.87
C GLN A 89 6.40 -8.51 -5.92
N ARG A 90 6.50 -7.46 -5.10
CA ARG A 90 5.45 -7.05 -4.17
C ARG A 90 4.21 -6.54 -4.90
N ILE A 91 4.37 -5.65 -5.87
CA ILE A 91 3.27 -5.14 -6.69
C ILE A 91 2.63 -6.28 -7.47
N ARG A 92 3.42 -7.15 -8.11
CA ARG A 92 2.90 -8.36 -8.75
C ARG A 92 2.09 -9.22 -7.79
N ASN A 93 2.52 -9.34 -6.54
CA ASN A 93 1.84 -10.17 -5.57
C ASN A 93 0.49 -9.61 -5.13
N HIS A 94 0.38 -8.29 -5.00
CA HIS A 94 -0.87 -7.62 -4.65
C HIS A 94 -1.84 -7.56 -5.82
N LEU A 95 -1.35 -7.36 -7.03
CA LEU A 95 -2.21 -7.10 -8.17
C LEU A 95 -2.56 -8.35 -8.97
N PHE A 96 -1.68 -9.36 -9.04
CA PHE A 96 -1.86 -10.44 -10.03
C PHE A 96 -1.73 -11.84 -9.44
N ARG A 97 -0.84 -12.08 -8.48
CA ARG A 97 -0.50 -13.44 -8.04
C ARG A 97 -0.35 -13.58 -6.54
N LYS A 98 -1.03 -14.57 -5.93
CA LYS A 98 -0.84 -14.83 -4.50
C LYS A 98 0.57 -15.42 -4.28
N SER A 99 1.33 -14.85 -3.35
CA SER A 99 2.44 -15.57 -2.71
C SER A 99 1.88 -16.37 -1.54
N GLU A 100 2.50 -17.51 -1.22
CA GLU A 100 2.17 -18.28 -0.01
C GLU A 100 2.38 -17.48 1.28
N GLN A 101 3.16 -16.39 1.23
CA GLN A 101 3.34 -15.45 2.33
C GLN A 101 2.13 -14.53 2.55
N THR A 102 1.83 -14.31 3.82
CA THR A 102 0.70 -13.54 4.34
C THR A 102 0.77 -12.05 3.98
N GLY A 103 -0.40 -11.41 3.86
CA GLY A 103 -0.54 -9.96 3.71
C GLY A 103 -0.75 -9.44 2.28
N SER A 104 -1.01 -10.31 1.29
CA SER A 104 -1.41 -9.83 -0.05
C SER A 104 -2.83 -9.26 -0.09
N LYS A 105 -3.05 -8.17 -0.85
CA LYS A 105 -4.37 -7.59 -1.15
C LYS A 105 -5.02 -8.12 -2.43
N LEU A 106 -4.50 -9.24 -2.96
CA LEU A 106 -4.99 -9.81 -4.20
C LEU A 106 -6.47 -10.16 -4.17
N ALA A 107 -6.98 -10.71 -3.06
CA ALA A 107 -8.39 -11.08 -2.97
C ALA A 107 -9.30 -9.86 -3.18
N GLN A 108 -8.95 -8.72 -2.58
CA GLN A 108 -9.69 -7.47 -2.75
C GLN A 108 -9.58 -6.92 -4.18
N VAL A 109 -8.37 -6.95 -4.77
CA VAL A 109 -8.14 -6.53 -6.15
C VAL A 109 -8.96 -7.38 -7.13
N VAL A 110 -8.94 -8.71 -6.97
CA VAL A 110 -9.71 -9.64 -7.80
C VAL A 110 -11.20 -9.35 -7.67
N ALA A 111 -11.71 -9.22 -6.45
CA ALA A 111 -13.13 -8.95 -6.22
C ALA A 111 -13.57 -7.64 -6.89
N HIS A 112 -12.76 -6.57 -6.78
CA HIS A 112 -13.06 -5.27 -7.37
C HIS A 112 -13.00 -5.30 -8.90
N ALA A 113 -11.89 -5.82 -9.46
CA ALA A 113 -11.69 -5.89 -10.91
C ALA A 113 -12.71 -6.80 -11.60
N CYS A 114 -13.02 -7.96 -11.00
CA CYS A 114 -14.06 -8.85 -11.52
C CYS A 114 -15.48 -8.27 -11.38
N GLY A 115 -15.68 -7.32 -10.46
CA GLY A 115 -16.91 -6.52 -10.38
C GLY A 115 -17.04 -5.44 -11.47
N GLY A 116 -16.07 -5.35 -12.39
CA GLY A 116 -16.03 -4.33 -13.44
C GLY A 116 -15.42 -2.99 -13.01
N GLY A 117 -14.87 -2.92 -11.80
CA GLY A 117 -14.19 -1.73 -11.31
C GLY A 117 -12.76 -1.59 -11.85
N THR A 118 -12.22 -0.38 -11.73
CA THR A 118 -10.86 -0.04 -12.15
C THR A 118 -9.91 -0.02 -10.95
N VAL A 119 -8.62 -0.25 -11.20
CA VAL A 119 -7.57 -0.17 -10.18
C VAL A 119 -6.42 0.67 -10.73
N GLU A 120 -5.92 1.56 -9.89
CA GLU A 120 -4.73 2.36 -10.17
C GLU A 120 -3.71 2.20 -9.06
N ILE A 121 -2.44 2.44 -9.38
CA ILE A 121 -1.37 2.48 -8.40
C ILE A 121 -0.53 3.72 -8.56
N ALA A 122 0.06 4.18 -7.44
CA ALA A 122 1.10 5.20 -7.43
C ALA A 122 2.24 4.73 -6.52
N TRP A 123 3.46 5.17 -6.78
CA TRP A 123 4.61 4.80 -5.97
C TRP A 123 5.64 5.90 -5.88
N VAL A 124 6.46 5.84 -4.83
CA VAL A 124 7.58 6.75 -4.63
C VAL A 124 8.81 5.99 -4.13
N GLU A 125 9.95 6.61 -4.38
CA GLU A 125 11.23 6.22 -3.82
C GLU A 125 11.54 7.13 -2.61
N VAL A 126 11.78 6.51 -1.47
CA VAL A 126 12.20 7.17 -0.23
C VAL A 126 13.66 6.81 0.08
N HIS A 127 14.44 7.77 0.56
CA HIS A 127 15.79 7.56 1.07
C HIS A 127 16.00 8.28 2.42
N PRO A 128 16.64 7.63 3.42
CA PRO A 128 17.07 6.23 3.43
C PRO A 128 15.90 5.24 3.44
N GLU A 129 16.14 4.03 2.94
CA GLU A 129 15.09 3.04 2.73
C GLU A 129 14.38 2.60 4.01
N SER A 130 15.03 2.76 5.18
CA SER A 130 14.48 2.48 6.51
C SER A 130 13.30 3.39 6.87
N LEU A 131 13.26 4.63 6.36
CA LEU A 131 12.18 5.58 6.64
C LEU A 131 10.83 5.13 6.09
N ARG A 132 10.80 4.21 5.11
CA ARG A 132 9.55 3.67 4.55
C ARG A 132 8.63 3.06 5.61
N ASN A 133 9.19 2.55 6.71
CA ASN A 133 8.38 1.95 7.77
C ASN A 133 7.57 3.02 8.51
N TYR A 134 8.27 4.06 8.98
CA TYR A 134 7.66 5.20 9.66
C TYR A 134 6.64 5.90 8.74
N LEU A 135 7.02 6.18 7.49
CA LEU A 135 6.12 6.82 6.53
C LEU A 135 4.84 6.00 6.27
N GLU A 136 4.96 4.67 6.10
CA GLU A 136 3.78 3.83 5.92
C GLU A 136 2.84 3.90 7.13
N GLU A 137 3.39 3.85 8.34
CA GLU A 137 2.60 3.87 9.58
C GLU A 137 1.85 5.20 9.73
N GLU A 138 2.54 6.32 9.55
CA GLU A 138 1.93 7.66 9.60
C GLU A 138 0.85 7.85 8.52
N LEU A 139 1.12 7.44 7.28
CA LEU A 139 0.12 7.52 6.20
C LEU A 139 -1.10 6.65 6.50
N ILE A 140 -0.90 5.44 7.04
CA ILE A 140 -2.03 4.59 7.45
C ILE A 140 -2.86 5.32 8.50
N ILE A 141 -2.24 5.89 9.54
CA ILE A 141 -2.94 6.61 10.62
C ILE A 141 -3.75 7.78 10.05
N ARG A 142 -3.14 8.61 9.20
CA ARG A 142 -3.77 9.81 8.59
C ARG A 142 -4.95 9.49 7.67
N HIS A 143 -4.98 8.30 7.07
CA HIS A 143 -5.99 7.90 6.10
C HIS A 143 -6.83 6.71 6.60
N PRO A 144 -7.78 6.92 7.54
CA PRO A 144 -8.72 5.88 8.00
C PRO A 144 -9.55 5.23 6.89
N GLU A 145 -9.81 5.96 5.82
CA GLU A 145 -10.55 5.52 4.63
C GLU A 145 -9.82 4.45 3.81
N ALA A 146 -8.50 4.30 3.96
CA ALA A 146 -7.71 3.21 3.36
C ALA A 146 -8.01 1.87 4.07
N ASP A 147 -9.17 1.31 3.75
CA ASP A 147 -9.78 0.17 4.44
C ASP A 147 -8.97 -1.12 4.32
N TRP A 148 -8.16 -1.28 3.28
CA TRP A 148 -7.32 -2.47 3.13
C TRP A 148 -6.13 -2.47 4.10
N ASN A 149 -5.83 -1.35 4.78
CA ASN A 149 -4.84 -1.28 5.86
C ASN A 149 -5.40 -1.59 7.26
N ARG A 150 -6.67 -2.00 7.40
CA ARG A 150 -7.32 -2.24 8.72
C ARG A 150 -6.48 -3.07 9.69
N GLU A 151 -5.92 -4.20 9.25
CA GLU A 151 -5.07 -5.05 10.09
C GLU A 151 -3.77 -4.36 10.52
N ASN A 152 -3.16 -3.59 9.62
CA ASN A 152 -1.93 -2.84 9.92
C ASN A 152 -2.24 -1.74 10.94
N ARG A 153 -3.33 -1.00 10.74
CA ARG A 153 -3.80 0.04 11.66
C ARG A 153 -4.04 -0.50 13.07
N ALA A 154 -4.69 -1.66 13.19
CA ALA A 154 -4.92 -2.30 14.49
C ALA A 154 -3.59 -2.62 15.21
N LYS A 155 -2.59 -3.13 14.47
CA LYS A 155 -1.26 -3.42 15.02
C LYS A 155 -0.51 -2.16 15.45
N ILE A 156 -0.60 -1.11 14.63
CA ILE A 156 0.00 0.20 14.92
C ILE A 156 -0.60 0.77 16.22
N ASN A 157 -1.93 0.82 16.32
CA ASN A 157 -2.61 1.32 17.53
C ASN A 157 -2.25 0.49 18.77
N ALA A 158 -2.23 -0.84 18.67
CA ALA A 158 -1.84 -1.71 19.77
C ALA A 158 -0.38 -1.48 20.24
N SER A 159 0.52 -1.09 19.34
CA SER A 159 1.91 -0.78 19.69
C SER A 159 2.06 0.52 20.50
N PHE A 160 1.10 1.46 20.37
CA PHE A 160 1.07 2.69 21.15
C PHE A 160 0.40 2.51 22.52
N GLU A 161 -0.55 1.57 22.65
CA GLU A 161 -1.28 1.28 23.90
C GLU A 161 -0.52 0.34 24.87
N ALA A 162 0.56 -0.29 24.41
CA ALA A 162 1.31 -1.28 25.18
C ALA A 162 2.15 -0.81 26.40
N PRO A 163 2.34 0.48 26.77
CA PRO A 163 3.22 0.81 27.90
C PRO A 163 2.53 0.95 29.28
N CYS A 164 1.42 0.25 29.58
CA CYS A 164 0.71 0.42 30.87
C CYS A 164 0.53 -0.83 31.75
N LEU A 165 0.97 -2.01 31.34
CA LEU A 165 0.79 -3.25 32.14
C LEU A 165 2.10 -4.04 32.28
N ALA A 166 3.10 -3.46 32.93
CA ALA A 166 4.29 -4.20 33.36
C ALA A 166 4.95 -3.59 34.61
N LEU A 167 4.17 -3.11 35.57
CA LEU A 167 4.63 -2.85 36.94
C LEU A 167 3.47 -3.21 37.90
N GLY A 168 3.27 -4.50 38.10
CA GLY A 168 2.40 -5.03 39.14
C GLY A 168 3.27 -5.75 40.17
N ASP A 169 3.57 -5.03 41.24
CA ASP A 169 3.77 -5.45 42.63
C ASP A 169 4.53 -6.76 42.88
N THR A 170 5.83 -6.63 43.10
CA THR A 170 6.52 -7.45 44.11
C THR A 170 6.86 -6.56 45.28
N ASP A 171 5.92 -6.39 46.22
CA ASP A 171 6.23 -5.92 47.56
C ASP A 171 5.87 -7.02 48.56
N ASN A 172 6.95 -7.55 49.14
CA ASN A 172 7.17 -8.16 50.46
C ASN A 172 5.97 -8.45 51.37
#